data_AF-A0A149QUC2-F1
#
_entry.id   AF-A0A149QUC2-F1
#
_cell.length_a   1.000
_cell.length_b   1.000
_cell.length_c   1.000
_cell.angle_alpha   90.00
_cell.angle_beta   90.00
_cell.angle_gamma   90.00
#
_symmetry.space_group_name_H-M   'P 1'
#
loop_
_entity.id
_entity.type
_entity.pdbx_description
1 polymer ?
#
loop_
_entity_poly.entity_id
_entity_poly.type
_entity_poly.pdbx_seq_one_letter_code
_entity_poly.pdbx_strand_id
1 'polypeptide(L)'
;MTEQSASGLVEQGCHPVFLYGASRLDRQDVARRLHSHSPRAQSPFVIAALTATPRALREAALFGNGEAGWIQQAQGGTLLLDEIDCLCPLMQDRFMDWLAQDETDLRVIAGSRHDPVLLLRQGGLSAALHRWLSALPSAQRLGPERISAVCRLAAGTGTARPRGLERALERPLAEYLEGDLENRAGDLHACVVGEVERPLITMVLRRTCGNQLRAAAILGVNRNTLRKRIRELDITIPKGIDE
;
A
#
# COMPACT_ATOMS: atom_id res chain seq x y z
N MET A 1 -13.73 -26.05 -9.97
CA MET A 1 -14.28 -24.77 -9.50
C MET A 1 -13.15 -23.77 -9.46
N THR A 2 -13.10 -22.87 -10.43
CA THR A 2 -11.96 -22.00 -10.74
C THR A 2 -11.78 -20.89 -9.69
N GLU A 3 -10.52 -20.54 -9.39
CA GLU A 3 -10.12 -19.52 -8.39
C GLU A 3 -10.78 -18.14 -8.59
N GLN A 4 -11.28 -17.85 -9.80
CA GLN A 4 -12.09 -16.66 -10.11
C GLN A 4 -13.39 -16.59 -9.30
N SER A 5 -14.05 -17.71 -9.01
CA SER A 5 -15.29 -17.71 -8.21
C SER A 5 -15.04 -17.39 -6.73
N ALA A 6 -13.86 -17.76 -6.19
CA ALA A 6 -13.50 -17.47 -4.80
C ALA A 6 -13.12 -16.00 -4.56
N SER A 7 -12.58 -15.31 -5.58
CA SER A 7 -12.30 -13.87 -5.50
C SER A 7 -13.59 -13.05 -5.48
N GLY A 8 -14.58 -13.41 -6.30
CA GLY A 8 -15.87 -12.72 -6.34
C GLY A 8 -16.68 -12.81 -5.04
N LEU A 9 -16.59 -13.95 -4.34
CA LEU A 9 -17.30 -14.17 -3.06
C LEU A 9 -16.76 -13.30 -1.91
N VAL A 10 -15.47 -12.95 -1.92
CA VAL A 10 -14.85 -12.09 -0.90
C VAL A 10 -15.09 -10.61 -1.21
N GLU A 11 -15.17 -10.26 -2.49
CA GLU A 11 -15.52 -8.90 -2.93
C GLU A 11 -16.98 -8.54 -2.57
N GLN A 12 -17.91 -9.51 -2.64
CA GLN A 12 -19.34 -9.30 -2.41
C GLN A 12 -19.82 -9.53 -0.96
N GLY A 13 -18.93 -9.94 -0.06
CA GLY A 13 -19.27 -10.28 1.33
C GLY A 13 -18.77 -9.27 2.38
N CYS A 14 -19.35 -9.31 3.58
CA CYS A 14 -18.90 -8.53 4.75
C CYS A 14 -18.01 -9.35 5.70
N HIS A 15 -17.46 -10.48 5.24
CA HIS A 15 -16.62 -11.34 6.07
C HIS A 15 -15.26 -10.70 6.35
N PRO A 16 -14.59 -11.11 7.45
CA PRO A 16 -13.23 -10.72 7.70
C PRO A 16 -12.28 -11.20 6.61
N VAL A 17 -11.19 -10.47 6.41
CA VAL A 17 -10.17 -10.80 5.39
C VAL A 17 -8.79 -10.60 5.98
N PHE A 18 -7.86 -11.49 5.66
CA PHE A 18 -6.45 -11.34 5.99
C PHE A 18 -5.61 -11.19 4.72
N LEU A 19 -4.88 -10.08 4.64
CA LEU A 19 -3.99 -9.73 3.53
C LEU A 19 -2.54 -9.86 4.00
N TYR A 20 -1.73 -10.67 3.32
CA TYR A 20 -0.35 -10.91 3.76
C TYR A 20 0.68 -11.07 2.66
N GLY A 21 1.95 -10.91 3.01
CA GLY A 21 3.08 -11.15 2.11
C GLY A 21 3.28 -10.06 1.04
N ALA A 22 2.51 -8.98 1.08
CA ALA A 22 2.57 -7.90 0.11
C ALA A 22 2.96 -6.57 0.76
N SER A 23 3.28 -5.58 -0.07
CA SER A 23 3.58 -4.23 0.42
C SER A 23 2.36 -3.64 1.14
N ARG A 24 2.60 -2.67 2.02
CA ARG A 24 1.52 -1.95 2.71
C ARG A 24 0.50 -1.37 1.71
N LEU A 25 1.01 -0.76 0.65
CA LEU A 25 0.21 -0.04 -0.33
C LEU A 25 -0.66 -0.99 -1.14
N ASP A 26 -0.14 -2.14 -1.54
CA ASP A 26 -0.91 -3.16 -2.25
C ASP A 26 -2.03 -3.70 -1.36
N ARG A 27 -1.75 -3.95 -0.07
CA ARG A 27 -2.75 -4.38 0.91
C ARG A 27 -3.84 -3.32 1.08
N GLN A 28 -3.47 -2.05 1.24
CA GLN A 28 -4.44 -0.95 1.33
C GLN A 28 -5.29 -0.83 0.05
N ASP A 29 -4.71 -1.08 -1.12
CA ASP A 29 -5.43 -1.07 -2.39
C ASP A 29 -6.49 -2.14 -2.47
N VAL A 30 -6.06 -3.37 -2.19
CA VAL A 30 -6.95 -4.53 -2.17
C VAL A 30 -8.04 -4.31 -1.12
N ALA A 31 -7.70 -3.80 0.07
CA ALA A 31 -8.68 -3.51 1.12
C ALA A 31 -9.73 -2.46 0.68
N ARG A 32 -9.30 -1.36 0.04
CA ARG A 32 -10.23 -0.34 -0.50
C ARG A 32 -11.14 -0.92 -1.57
N ARG A 33 -10.61 -1.77 -2.45
CA ARG A 33 -11.39 -2.42 -3.50
C ARG A 33 -12.40 -3.42 -2.92
N LEU A 34 -11.98 -4.21 -1.94
CA LEU A 34 -12.85 -5.12 -1.19
C LEU A 34 -13.98 -4.36 -0.49
N HIS A 35 -13.69 -3.18 0.06
CA HIS A 35 -14.71 -2.32 0.67
C HIS A 35 -15.68 -1.76 -0.39
N SER A 36 -15.17 -1.18 -1.48
CA SER A 36 -15.98 -0.52 -2.51
C SER A 36 -16.90 -1.46 -3.29
N HIS A 37 -16.62 -2.76 -3.30
CA HIS A 37 -17.45 -3.79 -3.95
C HIS A 37 -18.33 -4.56 -2.97
N SER A 38 -18.27 -4.24 -1.67
CA SER A 38 -19.06 -4.90 -0.64
C SER A 38 -20.40 -4.19 -0.39
N PRO A 39 -21.36 -4.82 0.32
CA PRO A 39 -22.60 -4.16 0.75
C PRO A 39 -22.38 -2.89 1.58
N ARG A 40 -21.19 -2.73 2.18
CA ARG A 40 -20.79 -1.57 3.00
C ARG A 40 -20.04 -0.50 2.21
N ALA A 41 -20.10 -0.49 0.87
CA ALA A 41 -19.36 0.45 0.02
C ALA A 41 -19.66 1.94 0.28
N GLN A 42 -20.83 2.25 0.85
CA GLN A 42 -21.23 3.61 1.25
C GLN A 42 -21.01 3.89 2.75
N SER A 43 -20.57 2.88 3.52
CA SER A 43 -20.28 2.99 4.95
C SER A 43 -18.84 3.48 5.18
N PRO A 44 -18.47 3.85 6.42
CA PRO A 44 -17.11 4.27 6.73
C PRO A 44 -16.06 3.22 6.36
N PHE A 45 -14.93 3.69 5.82
CA PHE A 45 -13.72 2.90 5.63
C PHE A 45 -12.58 3.58 6.38
N VAL A 46 -12.12 2.93 7.46
CA VAL A 46 -11.07 3.47 8.32
C VAL A 46 -9.82 2.61 8.22
N ILE A 47 -8.68 3.25 8.06
CA ILE A 47 -7.37 2.58 8.12
C ILE A 47 -6.74 2.92 9.46
N ALA A 48 -6.49 1.89 10.28
CA ALA A 48 -5.71 2.02 11.49
C ALA A 48 -4.22 2.15 11.13
N ALA A 49 -3.70 3.37 11.17
CA ALA A 49 -2.32 3.68 10.82
C ALA A 49 -1.34 3.33 11.97
N LEU A 50 -1.27 2.05 12.33
CA LEU A 50 -0.54 1.57 13.52
C LEU A 50 0.94 1.96 13.50
N THR A 51 1.59 1.87 12.34
CA THR A 51 3.02 2.19 12.20
C THR A 51 3.32 3.69 12.21
N ALA A 52 2.39 4.52 11.76
CA ALA A 52 2.50 5.98 11.86
C ALA A 52 2.15 6.51 13.26
N THR A 53 1.52 5.67 14.10
CA THR A 53 1.08 6.05 15.45
C THR A 53 2.12 5.62 16.48
N PRO A 54 2.60 6.53 17.37
CA PRO A 54 3.52 6.18 18.45
C PRO A 54 2.98 5.04 19.30
N ARG A 55 3.85 4.10 19.72
CA ARG A 55 3.44 2.87 20.42
C ARG A 55 2.58 3.13 21.65
N ALA A 56 2.90 4.17 22.43
CA ALA A 56 2.15 4.56 23.63
C ALA A 56 0.72 5.06 23.34
N LEU A 57 0.45 5.53 22.13
CA LEU A 57 -0.85 6.09 21.74
C LEU A 57 -1.71 5.11 20.94
N ARG A 58 -1.16 3.98 20.49
CA ARG A 58 -1.89 3.01 19.64
C ARG A 58 -3.14 2.46 20.32
N GLU A 59 -3.09 2.22 21.62
CA GLU A 59 -4.25 1.69 22.35
C GLU A 59 -5.39 2.70 22.37
N ALA A 60 -5.11 3.94 22.74
CA ALA A 60 -6.07 5.04 22.72
C ALA A 60 -6.59 5.31 21.29
N ALA A 61 -5.73 5.29 20.28
CA ALA A 61 -6.11 5.48 18.89
C ALA A 61 -7.02 4.36 18.37
N LEU A 62 -6.76 3.11 18.76
CA LEU A 62 -7.54 1.95 18.33
C LEU A 62 -8.88 1.84 19.06
N PHE A 63 -8.86 1.88 20.39
CA PHE A 63 -10.03 1.60 21.23
C PHE A 63 -10.75 2.85 21.75
N GLY A 64 -10.13 4.03 21.67
CA GLY A 64 -10.61 5.27 22.29
C GLY A 64 -10.22 5.39 23.76
N ASN A 65 -10.04 6.63 24.23
CA ASN A 65 -9.75 6.98 25.63
C ASN A 65 -10.54 8.23 26.09
N GLY A 66 -11.84 8.26 25.79
CA GLY A 66 -12.72 9.42 25.98
C GLY A 66 -13.07 10.11 24.66
N GLU A 67 -12.24 9.92 23.64
CA GLU A 67 -12.53 10.24 22.24
C GLU A 67 -12.79 8.97 21.42
N ALA A 68 -13.42 9.11 20.25
CA ALA A 68 -13.72 7.99 19.36
C ALA A 68 -12.44 7.44 18.71
N GLY A 69 -12.08 6.20 19.04
CA GLY A 69 -11.00 5.46 18.38
C GLY A 69 -11.39 4.96 16.99
N TRP A 70 -10.43 4.36 16.27
CA TRP A 70 -10.66 3.85 14.91
C TRP A 70 -11.75 2.79 14.84
N ILE A 71 -11.90 1.95 15.87
CA ILE A 71 -12.98 0.96 15.92
C ILE A 71 -14.34 1.67 15.86
N GLN A 72 -14.55 2.69 16.70
CA GLN A 72 -15.79 3.46 16.74
C GLN A 72 -16.02 4.25 15.45
N GLN A 73 -14.97 4.85 14.89
CA GLN A 73 -15.06 5.57 13.61
C GLN A 73 -15.45 4.67 12.44
N ALA A 74 -15.11 3.38 12.52
CA ALA A 74 -15.37 2.40 11.46
C ALA A 74 -16.72 1.70 11.61
N GLN A 75 -17.45 1.93 12.69
CA GLN A 75 -18.70 1.23 13.02
C GLN A 75 -19.71 1.27 11.85
N GLY A 76 -20.38 0.15 11.58
CA GLY A 76 -21.26 -0.05 10.42
C GLY A 76 -20.52 -0.20 9.08
N GLY A 77 -19.19 -0.10 9.10
CA GLY A 77 -18.33 -0.03 7.93
C GLY A 77 -17.25 -1.09 7.92
N THR A 78 -16.04 -0.68 7.55
CA THR A 78 -14.87 -1.54 7.41
C THR A 78 -13.64 -0.90 8.07
N LEU A 79 -12.97 -1.66 8.93
CA LEU A 79 -11.70 -1.30 9.55
C LEU A 79 -10.57 -2.11 8.92
N LEU A 80 -9.58 -1.43 8.36
CA LEU A 80 -8.30 -2.02 7.98
C LEU A 80 -7.29 -1.87 9.13
N LEU A 81 -6.94 -2.99 9.76
CA LEU A 81 -5.80 -3.09 10.69
C LEU A 81 -4.53 -3.38 9.88
N ASP A 82 -3.88 -2.33 9.43
CA ASP A 82 -2.67 -2.42 8.62
C ASP A 82 -1.44 -2.61 9.51
N GLU A 83 -0.69 -3.69 9.30
CA GLU A 83 0.36 -4.19 10.21
C GLU A 83 -0.19 -4.61 11.57
N ILE A 84 -1.08 -5.61 11.58
CA ILE A 84 -1.70 -6.13 12.81
C ILE A 84 -0.66 -6.61 13.85
N ASP A 85 0.52 -7.05 13.39
CA ASP A 85 1.67 -7.42 14.20
C ASP A 85 2.35 -6.24 14.92
N CYS A 86 1.97 -4.99 14.61
CA CYS A 86 2.38 -3.81 15.38
C CYS A 86 1.62 -3.64 16.70
N LEU A 87 0.54 -4.38 16.91
CA LEU A 87 -0.15 -4.45 18.20
C LEU A 87 0.67 -5.32 19.16
N CYS A 88 0.91 -4.85 20.37
CA CYS A 88 1.48 -5.71 21.41
C CYS A 88 0.49 -6.83 21.79
N PRO A 89 0.95 -7.96 22.36
CA PRO A 89 0.08 -9.10 22.67
C PRO A 89 -1.16 -8.74 23.49
N LEU A 90 -1.03 -7.85 24.48
CA LEU A 90 -2.14 -7.38 25.30
C LEU A 90 -3.21 -6.64 24.49
N MET A 91 -2.81 -5.80 23.53
CA MET A 91 -3.76 -5.14 22.62
C MET A 91 -4.39 -6.13 21.63
N GLN A 92 -3.65 -7.14 21.19
CA GLN A 92 -4.18 -8.19 20.33
C GLN A 92 -5.26 -8.99 21.05
N ASP A 93 -5.01 -9.41 22.29
CA ASP A 93 -6.00 -10.14 23.10
C ASP A 93 -7.23 -9.29 23.39
N ARG A 94 -7.04 -8.02 23.77
CA ARG A 94 -8.15 -7.07 23.96
C ARG A 94 -8.97 -6.87 22.67
N PHE A 95 -8.30 -6.81 21.51
CA PHE A 95 -8.99 -6.72 20.22
C PHE A 95 -9.79 -7.99 19.92
N MET A 96 -9.25 -9.16 20.26
CA MET A 96 -9.96 -10.44 20.11
C MET A 96 -11.17 -10.54 21.05
N ASP A 97 -11.04 -10.10 22.30
CA ASP A 97 -12.15 -10.03 23.25
C ASP A 97 -13.25 -9.08 22.77
N TRP A 98 -12.87 -7.95 22.17
CA TRP A 98 -13.80 -7.04 21.52
C TRP A 98 -14.50 -7.69 20.32
N LEU A 99 -13.75 -8.37 19.45
CA LEU A 99 -14.30 -9.00 18.25
C LEU A 99 -15.25 -10.17 18.56
N ALA A 100 -15.08 -10.82 19.71
CA ALA A 100 -15.93 -11.93 20.16
C ALA A 100 -17.31 -11.48 20.65
N GLN A 101 -17.59 -10.17 20.72
CA GLN A 101 -18.89 -9.64 21.12
C GLN A 101 -19.90 -9.77 19.96
N ASP A 102 -21.11 -10.27 20.26
CA ASP A 102 -22.16 -10.58 19.27
C ASP A 102 -22.69 -9.36 18.48
N GLU A 103 -22.46 -8.13 18.98
CA GLU A 103 -23.01 -6.89 18.42
C GLU A 103 -22.01 -6.09 17.57
N THR A 104 -20.91 -6.71 17.13
CA THR A 104 -19.90 -6.01 16.33
C THR A 104 -20.34 -5.83 14.87
N ASP A 105 -21.07 -4.75 14.58
CA ASP A 105 -21.39 -4.33 13.21
C ASP A 105 -20.16 -3.71 12.51
N LEU A 106 -19.07 -4.47 12.37
CA LEU A 106 -17.81 -4.02 11.78
C LEU A 106 -17.16 -5.12 10.94
N ARG A 107 -16.65 -4.75 9.77
CA ARG A 107 -15.91 -5.66 8.90
C ARG A 107 -14.44 -5.42 9.15
N VAL A 108 -13.71 -6.47 9.53
CA VAL A 108 -12.27 -6.36 9.80
C VAL A 108 -11.48 -6.88 8.61
N ILE A 109 -10.59 -6.04 8.08
CA ILE A 109 -9.53 -6.46 7.18
C ILE A 109 -8.23 -6.35 7.96
N ALA A 110 -7.53 -7.46 8.16
CA ALA A 110 -6.23 -7.49 8.82
C ALA A 110 -5.12 -7.57 7.76
N GLY A 111 -4.07 -6.77 7.92
CA GLY A 111 -2.91 -6.78 7.05
C GLY A 111 -1.64 -7.15 7.82
N SER A 112 -0.77 -7.98 7.25
CA SER A 112 0.63 -8.12 7.71
C SER A 112 1.61 -8.24 6.53
N ARG A 113 2.89 -7.88 6.72
CA ARG A 113 3.93 -8.19 5.74
C ARG A 113 4.27 -9.67 5.70
N HIS A 114 3.97 -10.40 6.77
CA HIS A 114 4.35 -11.79 6.94
C HIS A 114 3.13 -12.71 6.94
N ASP A 115 3.32 -13.97 6.54
CA ASP A 115 2.29 -14.98 6.68
C ASP A 115 2.05 -15.35 8.16
N PRO A 116 0.88 -15.92 8.51
CA PRO A 116 0.53 -16.22 9.91
C PRO A 116 1.47 -17.19 10.60
N VAL A 117 2.08 -18.13 9.84
CA VAL A 117 2.95 -19.17 10.39
C VAL A 117 4.28 -18.56 10.82
N LEU A 118 4.83 -17.65 10.01
CA LEU A 118 6.04 -16.92 10.33
C LEU A 118 5.82 -15.96 11.51
N LEU A 119 4.69 -15.26 11.54
CA LEU A 119 4.32 -14.37 12.65
C LEU A 119 4.21 -15.10 14.00
N LEU A 120 3.62 -16.31 14.01
CA LEU A 120 3.55 -17.13 15.22
C LEU A 120 4.96 -17.52 15.72
N ARG A 121 5.83 -17.96 14.81
CA ARG A 121 7.21 -18.37 15.15
C ARG A 121 8.03 -17.23 15.73
N GLN A 122 7.77 -16.00 15.32
CA GLN A 122 8.45 -14.81 15.80
C GLN A 122 7.86 -14.26 17.12
N GLY A 123 6.82 -14.90 17.67
CA GLY A 123 6.14 -14.39 18.87
C GLY A 123 5.38 -13.09 18.64
N GLY A 124 5.13 -12.72 17.37
CA GLY A 124 4.45 -11.49 16.99
C GLY A 124 2.92 -11.57 17.10
N LEU A 125 2.36 -12.74 17.40
CA LEU A 125 0.93 -12.97 17.56
C LEU A 125 0.60 -13.63 18.89
N SER A 126 -0.46 -13.13 19.53
CA SER A 126 -1.14 -13.81 20.62
C SER A 126 -1.80 -15.08 20.10
N ALA A 127 -2.00 -16.05 21.00
CA ALA A 127 -2.61 -17.32 20.63
C ALA A 127 -4.06 -17.13 20.11
N ALA A 128 -4.79 -16.15 20.64
CA ALA A 128 -6.16 -15.84 20.21
C ALA A 128 -6.17 -15.29 18.77
N LEU A 129 -5.32 -14.31 18.47
CA LEU A 129 -5.25 -13.71 17.14
C LEU A 129 -4.75 -14.72 16.10
N HIS A 130 -3.74 -15.52 16.43
CA HIS A 130 -3.26 -16.58 15.54
C HIS A 130 -4.36 -17.60 15.21
N ARG A 131 -5.15 -18.03 16.21
CA ARG A 131 -6.27 -18.94 15.99
C ARG A 131 -7.31 -18.33 15.06
N TRP A 132 -7.65 -17.06 15.27
CA TRP A 132 -8.61 -16.35 14.43
C TRP A 132 -8.14 -16.26 12.97
N LEU A 133 -6.90 -15.80 12.73
CA LEU A 133 -6.32 -15.72 11.39
C LEU A 133 -6.24 -17.10 10.71
N SER A 134 -5.90 -18.13 11.46
CA SER A 134 -5.81 -19.51 10.97
C SER A 134 -7.18 -20.14 10.71
N ALA A 135 -8.22 -19.70 11.39
CA ALA A 135 -9.58 -20.18 11.21
C ALA A 135 -10.28 -19.55 9.98
N LEU A 136 -9.78 -18.42 9.45
CA LEU A 136 -10.35 -17.81 8.25
C LEU A 136 -10.31 -18.79 7.06
N PRO A 137 -11.40 -18.92 6.27
CA PRO A 137 -11.38 -19.70 5.03
C PRO A 137 -10.27 -19.24 4.09
N SER A 138 -9.71 -20.17 3.30
CA SER A 138 -8.65 -19.84 2.34
C SER A 138 -9.05 -18.76 1.33
N ALA A 139 -10.34 -18.64 1.00
CA ALA A 139 -10.85 -17.54 0.18
C ALA A 139 -10.57 -16.16 0.82
N GLN A 140 -10.72 -16.04 2.14
CA GLN A 140 -10.53 -14.81 2.92
C GLN A 140 -9.06 -14.53 3.30
N ARG A 141 -8.13 -15.43 2.95
CA ARG A 141 -6.69 -15.24 3.12
C ARG A 141 -6.03 -14.96 1.78
N LEU A 142 -5.66 -13.71 1.55
CA LEU A 142 -5.04 -13.27 0.30
C LEU A 142 -3.54 -13.10 0.52
N GLY A 143 -2.77 -14.02 -0.05
CA GLY A 143 -1.32 -13.93 -0.12
C GLY A 143 -0.83 -13.08 -1.31
N PRO A 144 0.50 -13.00 -1.50
CA PRO A 144 1.14 -12.09 -2.46
C PRO A 144 0.68 -12.27 -3.91
N GLU A 145 0.50 -13.52 -4.35
CA GLU A 145 0.06 -13.81 -5.73
C GLU A 145 -1.35 -13.30 -6.01
N ARG A 146 -2.28 -13.51 -5.06
CA ARG A 146 -3.67 -13.06 -5.18
C ARG A 146 -3.76 -11.53 -5.10
N ILE A 147 -3.01 -10.92 -4.18
CA ILE A 147 -2.94 -9.45 -4.07
C ILE A 147 -2.40 -8.85 -5.37
N SER A 148 -1.30 -9.39 -5.90
CA SER A 148 -0.69 -8.93 -7.15
C SER A 148 -1.65 -9.08 -8.34
N ALA A 149 -2.40 -10.18 -8.42
CA ALA A 149 -3.41 -10.38 -9.46
C ALA A 149 -4.51 -9.31 -9.39
N VAL A 150 -5.02 -9.01 -8.19
CA VAL A 150 -6.03 -7.95 -7.99
C VAL A 150 -5.49 -6.58 -8.40
N CYS A 151 -4.26 -6.23 -8.01
CA CYS A 151 -3.63 -4.98 -8.40
C CYS A 151 -3.44 -4.86 -9.93
N ARG A 152 -3.06 -5.95 -10.60
CA ARG A 152 -2.94 -5.98 -12.08
C ARG A 152 -4.29 -5.75 -12.78
N LEU A 153 -5.36 -6.35 -12.27
CA LEU A 153 -6.70 -6.16 -12.81
C LEU A 153 -7.15 -4.69 -12.68
N ALA A 154 -6.82 -4.04 -11.57
CA ALA A 154 -7.10 -2.62 -11.37
C ALA A 154 -6.31 -1.71 -12.34
N ALA A 155 -5.10 -2.09 -12.71
CA ALA A 155 -4.31 -1.37 -13.73
C ALA A 155 -4.87 -1.52 -15.16
N GLY A 156 -5.74 -2.51 -15.40
CA GLY A 156 -6.31 -2.83 -16.72
C GLY A 156 -7.61 -2.12 -17.09
N THR A 157 -8.28 -1.43 -16.15
CA THR A 157 -9.56 -0.74 -16.41
C THR A 157 -9.41 0.78 -16.38
N GLY A 158 -9.11 1.37 -17.54
CA GLY A 158 -9.44 2.77 -17.84
C GLY A 158 -8.28 3.64 -18.31
N THR A 159 -8.53 4.39 -19.37
CA THR A 159 -7.74 5.41 -20.07
C THR A 159 -7.37 6.65 -19.24
N ALA A 160 -7.19 6.53 -17.93
CA ALA A 160 -6.74 7.62 -17.08
C ALA A 160 -5.20 7.69 -17.11
N ARG A 161 -4.64 8.92 -17.09
CA ARG A 161 -3.29 9.27 -16.62
C ARG A 161 -2.79 8.19 -15.64
N PRO A 162 -1.55 7.69 -15.69
CA PRO A 162 -1.10 6.60 -14.80
C PRO A 162 -1.27 7.01 -13.33
N ARG A 163 -2.47 6.77 -12.78
CA ARG A 163 -2.84 6.92 -11.37
C ARG A 163 -2.20 5.72 -10.71
N GLY A 164 -0.91 5.87 -10.46
CA GLY A 164 -0.04 4.75 -10.15
C GLY A 164 1.43 5.10 -10.17
N LEU A 165 1.88 6.22 -10.78
CA LEU A 165 3.29 6.62 -10.66
C LEU A 165 3.64 7.01 -9.22
N GLU A 166 2.86 7.88 -8.61
CA GLU A 166 3.01 8.27 -7.20
C GLU A 166 3.05 7.01 -6.31
N ARG A 167 2.07 6.12 -6.49
CA ARG A 167 1.97 4.85 -5.76
C ARG A 167 3.11 3.86 -6.04
N ALA A 168 3.57 3.78 -7.28
CA ALA A 168 4.68 2.91 -7.67
C ALA A 168 6.02 3.43 -7.12
N LEU A 169 6.11 4.72 -6.83
CA LEU A 169 7.28 5.33 -6.19
C LEU A 169 7.28 5.17 -4.67
N GLU A 170 6.13 5.11 -4.01
CA GLU A 170 6.04 5.03 -2.55
C GLU A 170 6.81 3.82 -1.96
N ARG A 171 6.79 2.65 -2.62
CA ARG A 171 7.52 1.46 -2.13
C ARG A 171 9.06 1.63 -2.24
N PRO A 172 9.64 1.97 -3.41
CA PRO A 172 11.06 2.31 -3.52
C PRO A 172 11.50 3.45 -2.60
N LEU A 173 10.65 4.47 -2.42
CA LEU A 173 10.95 5.60 -1.54
C LEU A 173 10.98 5.19 -0.07
N ALA A 174 10.07 4.33 0.37
CA ALA A 174 10.09 3.81 1.74
C ALA A 174 11.38 3.03 2.02
N GLU A 175 11.79 2.14 1.10
CA GLU A 175 13.06 1.41 1.21
C GLU A 175 14.28 2.37 1.19
N TYR A 176 14.22 3.44 0.39
CA TYR A 176 15.27 4.46 0.33
C TYR A 176 15.39 5.30 1.62
N LEU A 177 14.27 5.53 2.32
CA LEU A 177 14.18 6.32 3.54
C LEU A 177 14.41 5.51 4.83
N GLU A 178 14.28 4.18 4.79
CA GLU A 178 14.63 3.29 5.91
C GLU A 178 16.15 3.23 6.19
N GLY A 179 16.98 3.80 5.30
CA GLY A 179 18.41 4.00 5.51
C GLY A 179 18.76 5.16 6.45
N ASP A 180 20.07 5.40 6.63
CA ASP A 180 20.61 6.40 7.55
C ASP A 180 20.33 7.85 7.07
N LEU A 181 19.17 8.39 7.47
CA LEU A 181 18.70 9.74 7.13
C LEU A 181 19.58 10.85 7.70
N GLU A 182 20.26 10.60 8.83
CA GLU A 182 21.13 11.57 9.50
C GLU A 182 22.37 11.90 8.65
N ASN A 183 22.88 10.91 7.90
CA ASN A 183 24.01 11.09 6.98
C ASN A 183 23.63 11.75 5.64
N ARG A 184 22.35 12.02 5.39
CA ARG A 184 21.82 12.60 4.12
C ARG A 184 21.11 13.94 4.30
N ALA A 185 21.43 14.63 5.40
CA ALA A 185 20.84 15.92 5.73
C ALA A 185 21.26 16.99 4.70
N GLY A 186 20.30 17.45 3.88
CA GLY A 186 20.44 18.62 3.01
C GLY A 186 20.38 18.34 1.50
N ASP A 187 20.58 17.09 1.05
CA ASP A 187 20.61 16.73 -0.38
C ASP A 187 19.57 15.67 -0.78
N LEU A 188 18.89 15.05 0.18
CA LEU A 188 17.89 13.99 -0.03
C LEU A 188 16.92 14.28 -1.17
N HIS A 189 16.35 15.49 -1.20
CA HIS A 189 15.41 15.90 -2.26
C HIS A 189 16.08 15.89 -3.65
N ALA A 190 17.30 16.42 -3.77
CA ALA A 190 18.02 16.45 -5.04
C ALA A 190 18.38 15.04 -5.53
N CYS A 191 18.80 14.16 -4.61
CA CYS A 191 19.11 12.75 -4.90
C CYS A 191 17.87 12.00 -5.42
N VAL A 192 16.75 12.08 -4.70
CA VAL A 192 15.51 11.41 -5.09
C VAL A 192 14.99 11.95 -6.42
N VAL A 193 14.98 13.27 -6.61
CA VAL A 193 14.56 13.89 -7.87
C VAL A 193 15.47 13.45 -9.02
N GLY A 194 16.79 13.35 -8.81
CA GLY A 194 17.72 12.89 -9.82
C GLY A 194 17.48 11.44 -10.25
N GLU A 195 17.24 10.53 -9.30
CA GLU A 195 16.92 9.13 -9.54
C GLU A 195 15.63 8.94 -10.35
N VAL A 196 14.66 9.85 -10.21
CA VAL A 196 13.39 9.80 -10.96
C VAL A 196 13.49 10.55 -12.31
N GLU A 197 14.12 11.72 -12.34
CA GLU A 197 14.26 12.54 -13.56
C GLU A 197 15.14 11.86 -14.60
N ARG A 198 16.22 11.18 -14.20
CA ARG A 198 17.18 10.53 -15.12
C ARG A 198 16.52 9.50 -16.05
N PRO A 199 15.79 8.47 -15.55
CA PRO A 199 15.11 7.51 -16.41
C PRO A 199 14.00 8.17 -17.25
N LEU A 200 13.24 9.11 -16.68
CA LEU A 200 12.18 9.82 -17.40
C LEU A 200 12.74 10.57 -18.62
N ILE A 201 13.75 11.41 -18.41
CA ILE A 201 14.39 12.18 -19.48
C ILE A 201 15.01 11.25 -20.52
N THR A 202 15.69 10.18 -20.08
CA THR A 202 16.29 9.18 -20.97
C THR A 202 15.24 8.52 -21.86
N MET A 203 14.09 8.12 -21.30
CA MET A 203 13.00 7.49 -22.06
C MET A 203 12.41 8.44 -23.09
N VAL A 204 12.20 9.70 -22.75
CA VAL A 204 11.68 10.70 -23.70
C VAL A 204 12.69 11.03 -24.79
N LEU A 205 13.98 11.14 -24.46
CA LEU A 205 15.05 11.35 -25.45
C LEU A 205 15.14 10.17 -26.44
N ARG A 206 15.00 8.92 -25.96
CA ARG A 206 14.95 7.75 -26.84
C ARG A 206 13.75 7.79 -27.79
N ARG A 207 12.55 8.09 -27.27
CA ARG A 207 11.32 8.21 -28.08
C ARG A 207 11.38 9.34 -29.11
N THR A 208 12.22 10.33 -28.88
CA THR A 208 12.41 11.48 -29.79
C THR A 208 13.72 11.41 -30.58
N CYS A 209 14.42 10.27 -30.54
CA CYS A 209 15.69 10.04 -31.23
C CYS A 209 16.74 11.15 -30.93
N GLY A 210 16.80 11.61 -29.68
CA GLY A 210 17.72 12.66 -29.24
C GLY A 210 17.28 14.09 -29.59
N ASN A 211 16.11 14.30 -30.19
CA ASN A 211 15.60 15.64 -30.48
C ASN A 211 15.17 16.37 -29.20
N GLN A 212 16.07 17.16 -28.63
CA GLN A 212 15.87 17.89 -27.38
C GLN A 212 14.71 18.90 -27.43
N LEU A 213 14.38 19.47 -28.59
CA LEU A 213 13.27 20.42 -28.69
C LEU A 213 11.93 19.69 -28.54
N ARG A 214 11.77 18.55 -29.23
CA ARG A 214 10.59 17.69 -29.10
C ARG A 214 10.51 17.05 -27.71
N ALA A 215 11.64 16.60 -27.17
CA ALA A 215 11.69 16.04 -25.83
C ALA A 215 11.26 17.05 -24.76
N ALA A 216 11.74 18.30 -24.84
CA ALA A 216 11.36 19.37 -23.93
C ALA A 216 9.86 19.68 -24.01
N ALA A 217 9.29 19.69 -25.22
CA ALA A 217 7.85 19.87 -25.42
C ALA A 217 7.02 18.74 -24.79
N ILE A 218 7.44 17.47 -24.94
CA ILE A 218 6.76 16.31 -24.32
C ILE A 218 6.86 16.36 -22.79
N LEU A 219 8.02 16.77 -22.26
CA LEU A 219 8.23 16.91 -20.82
C LEU A 219 7.56 18.15 -20.23
N GLY A 220 7.07 19.08 -21.05
CA GLY A 220 6.45 20.32 -20.59
C GLY A 220 7.44 21.30 -19.95
N VAL A 221 8.72 21.25 -20.33
CA VAL A 221 9.78 22.11 -19.78
C VAL A 221 10.45 22.95 -20.87
N ASN A 222 11.14 24.02 -20.47
CA ASN A 222 11.97 24.80 -21.38
C ASN A 222 13.16 23.95 -21.87
N ARG A 223 13.51 24.05 -23.17
CA ARG A 223 14.68 23.38 -23.78
C ARG A 223 15.99 23.66 -23.02
N ASN A 224 16.19 24.88 -22.52
CA ASN A 224 17.38 25.25 -21.76
C ASN A 224 17.42 24.52 -20.42
N THR A 225 16.27 24.34 -19.76
CA THR A 225 16.13 23.54 -18.54
C THR A 225 16.46 22.08 -18.83
N LEU A 226 15.92 21.51 -19.90
CA LEU A 226 16.24 20.13 -20.31
C LEU A 226 17.74 19.95 -20.57
N ARG A 227 18.40 20.89 -21.25
CA ARG A 227 19.85 20.88 -21.49
C ARG A 227 20.69 20.98 -20.23
N LYS A 228 20.22 21.74 -19.24
CA LYS A 228 20.85 21.82 -17.92
C LYS A 228 20.73 20.47 -17.21
N ARG A 229 19.53 19.90 -17.15
CA ARG A 229 19.25 18.59 -16.54
C ARG A 229 20.02 17.44 -17.17
N ILE A 230 20.12 17.38 -18.50
CA ILE A 230 20.91 16.36 -19.21
C ILE A 230 22.38 16.37 -18.76
N ARG A 231 22.96 17.56 -18.52
CA ARG A 231 24.34 17.70 -18.04
C ARG A 231 24.48 17.36 -16.56
N GLU A 232 23.53 17.78 -15.72
CA GLU A 232 23.54 17.51 -14.28
C GLU A 232 23.37 16.03 -13.96
N LEU A 233 22.56 15.32 -14.75
CA LEU A 233 22.22 13.90 -14.54
C LEU A 233 23.08 12.94 -15.38
N ASP A 234 24.09 13.46 -16.08
CA ASP A 234 24.99 12.71 -16.96
C ASP A 234 24.24 11.73 -17.88
N ILE A 235 23.34 12.27 -18.69
CA ILE A 235 22.47 11.50 -19.60
C ILE A 235 23.07 11.48 -21.00
N THR A 236 23.38 10.27 -21.49
CA THR A 236 23.80 10.07 -22.87
C THR A 236 22.65 10.30 -23.83
N ILE A 237 22.80 11.26 -24.73
CA ILE A 237 21.82 11.53 -25.78
C ILE A 237 21.96 10.45 -26.85
N PRO A 238 20.90 9.66 -27.15
CA PRO A 238 20.91 8.75 -28.28
C PRO A 238 21.15 9.55 -29.56
N LYS A 239 22.22 9.24 -30.30
CA LYS A 239 22.43 9.82 -31.62
C LYS A 239 21.32 9.32 -32.54
N GLY A 240 20.71 10.24 -33.30
CA GLY A 240 19.90 9.83 -34.43
C GLY A 240 20.77 8.97 -35.35
N ILE A 241 20.24 7.84 -35.80
CA ILE A 241 20.81 7.16 -36.95
C ILE A 241 20.67 8.19 -38.08
N ASP A 242 21.79 8.73 -38.54
CA ASP A 242 21.83 9.58 -39.73
C ASP A 242 21.18 8.79 -40.88
N GLU A 243 20.24 9.42 -41.60
CA GLU A 243 19.67 8.90 -42.86
C GLU A 243 20.76 8.63 -43.90
#